data_AF-W1X6L7-F1
#
_entry.id   AF-W1X6L7-F1
#
_cell.length_a   1.000
_cell.length_b   1.000
_cell.length_c   1.000
_cell.angle_alpha   90.00
_cell.angle_beta   90.00
_cell.angle_gamma   90.00
#
_symmetry.space_group_name_H-M   'P 1'
#
loop_
_entity.id
_entity.type
_entity.pdbx_description
1 polymer ?
#
loop_
_entity_poly.entity_id
_entity_poly.type
_entity_poly.pdbx_seq_one_letter_code
_entity_poly.pdbx_strand_id
1 'polypeptide(L)'
;SYAFALMDAEDADVIYVAKNKSPLLIGLGEGYNMVCSDAMAMIRETSEYMEIHDKELVIVTADSVEVQDYDGNPIERDSYTAELDLSDI
;
A
#
# COMPACT_ATOMS: atom_id res chain seq x y z
N SER A 1 -3.71 -15.58 9.08
CA SER A 1 -3.88 -14.51 8.08
C SER A 1 -3.73 -13.21 8.81
N TYR A 2 -2.93 -12.28 8.30
CA TYR A 2 -2.81 -10.95 8.86
C TYR A 2 -2.50 -9.93 7.77
N ALA A 3 -2.84 -8.69 8.03
CA ALA A 3 -2.43 -7.50 7.31
C ALA A 3 -2.51 -6.35 8.31
N PHE A 4 -1.46 -5.55 8.42
CA PHE A 4 -1.46 -4.38 9.30
C PHE A 4 -0.57 -3.27 8.76
N ALA A 5 -0.91 -2.05 9.16
CA ALA A 5 -0.07 -0.88 9.05
C ALA A 5 0.34 -0.45 10.46
N LEU A 6 1.60 -0.06 10.62
CA LEU A 6 2.18 0.43 11.85
C LEU A 6 2.77 1.81 11.59
N MET A 7 2.51 2.74 12.50
CA MET A 7 3.14 4.06 12.51
C MET A 7 3.89 4.22 13.83
N ASP A 8 5.06 4.84 13.75
CA ASP A 8 5.80 5.28 14.92
C ASP A 8 5.43 6.73 15.22
N ALA A 9 5.22 7.08 16.49
CA ALA A 9 4.96 8.45 16.89
C ALA A 9 6.21 9.34 16.79
N GLU A 10 7.41 8.76 16.83
CA GLU A 10 8.68 9.47 16.67
C GLU A 10 9.10 9.61 15.21
N ASP A 11 8.52 8.80 14.30
CA ASP A 11 8.73 8.83 12.86
C ASP A 11 7.37 8.83 12.13
N ALA A 12 6.64 9.93 12.32
CA ALA A 12 5.22 10.04 11.91
C ALA A 12 5.01 10.14 10.39
N ASP A 13 6.10 10.32 9.62
CA ASP A 13 6.06 10.45 8.16
C ASP A 13 6.16 9.08 7.45
N VAL A 14 6.33 7.99 8.21
CA VAL A 14 6.52 6.63 7.69
C VAL A 14 5.44 5.68 8.18
N ILE A 15 4.87 4.91 7.24
CA ILE A 15 3.97 3.80 7.53
C ILE A 15 4.67 2.49 7.15
N TYR A 16 4.79 1.58 8.11
CA TYR A 16 5.29 0.23 7.90
C TYR A 16 4.14 -0.73 7.71
N VAL A 17 4.15 -1.47 6.60
CA VAL A 17 3.04 -2.32 6.20
C VAL A 17 3.52 -3.76 6.06
N ALA A 18 2.78 -4.71 6.62
CA ALA A 18 3.06 -6.14 6.47
C ALA A 18 1.80 -6.90 6.09
N LYS A 19 1.93 -7.83 5.13
CA LYS A 19 0.82 -8.66 4.64
C LYS A 19 1.18 -10.14 4.57
N ASN A 20 0.23 -10.97 4.99
CA ASN A 20 0.26 -12.41 4.77
C ASN A 20 -1.18 -12.95 4.71
N LYS A 21 -1.66 -13.17 3.48
CA LYS A 21 -2.97 -13.70 3.06
C LYS A 21 -4.17 -12.76 3.21
N SER A 22 -4.18 -11.84 4.18
CA SER A 22 -5.27 -10.86 4.29
C SER A 22 -5.10 -9.75 3.23
N PRO A 23 -6.17 -9.25 2.58
CA PRO A 23 -6.07 -8.19 1.58
C PRO A 23 -5.46 -6.90 2.14
N LEU A 24 -4.52 -6.33 1.39
CA LEU A 24 -3.94 -5.02 1.62
C LEU A 24 -3.23 -4.57 0.34
N LEU A 25 -3.37 -3.29 0.01
CA LEU A 25 -2.80 -2.66 -1.16
C LEU A 25 -2.44 -1.20 -0.86
N ILE A 26 -1.59 -0.64 -1.72
CA ILE A 26 -1.17 0.76 -1.67
C ILE A 26 -1.94 1.53 -2.75
N GLY A 27 -2.53 2.65 -2.37
CA GLY A 27 -3.01 3.67 -3.32
C GLY A 27 -1.89 4.68 -3.55
N LEU A 28 -1.57 4.95 -4.81
CA LEU A 28 -0.46 5.82 -5.22
C LEU A 28 -0.99 7.17 -5.67
N GLY A 29 -0.34 8.25 -5.27
CA GLY A 29 -0.75 9.62 -5.62
C GLY A 29 0.44 10.57 -5.80
N GLU A 30 0.16 11.78 -6.28
CA GLU A 30 1.18 12.82 -6.40
C GLU A 30 1.41 13.50 -5.05
N GLY A 31 2.53 13.18 -4.40
CA GLY A 31 2.92 13.74 -3.10
C GLY A 31 2.16 13.16 -1.90
N TYR A 32 1.52 12.00 -2.09
CA TYR A 32 0.92 11.22 -1.02
C TYR A 32 0.82 9.75 -1.43
N ASN A 33 0.78 8.87 -0.44
CA ASN A 33 0.45 7.45 -0.61
C ASN A 33 -0.53 7.02 0.48
N MET A 34 -1.30 5.97 0.21
CA MET A 34 -2.35 5.47 1.11
C MET A 34 -2.24 3.95 1.25
N VAL A 35 -2.66 3.43 2.40
CA VAL A 35 -2.73 1.98 2.65
C VAL A 35 -4.18 1.61 2.94
N CYS A 36 -4.74 0.66 2.20
CA CYS A 36 -6.09 0.16 2.49
C CYS A 36 -6.23 -1.33 2.20
N SER A 37 -7.28 -1.94 2.75
CA SER A 37 -7.65 -3.33 2.46
C SER A 37 -8.42 -3.50 1.16
N ASP A 38 -8.98 -2.41 0.62
CA ASP A 38 -9.83 -2.41 -0.57
C ASP A 38 -9.63 -1.11 -1.36
N ALA A 39 -9.52 -1.21 -2.69
CA ALA A 39 -9.40 -0.07 -3.59
C ALA A 39 -10.64 0.85 -3.54
N MET A 40 -11.83 0.29 -3.29
CA MET A 40 -13.08 1.06 -3.15
C MET A 40 -13.00 2.16 -2.10
N ALA A 41 -12.24 1.94 -1.02
CA ALA A 41 -12.08 2.93 0.03
C ALA A 41 -11.25 4.16 -0.41
N MET A 42 -10.50 4.04 -1.51
CA MET A 42 -9.56 5.05 -2.01
C MET A 42 -9.91 5.57 -3.42
N ILE A 43 -10.97 5.05 -4.04
CA ILE A 43 -11.37 5.36 -5.43
C ILE A 43 -11.54 6.86 -5.73
N ARG A 44 -11.86 7.67 -4.71
CA ARG A 44 -12.01 9.13 -4.86
C ARG A 44 -10.69 9.89 -4.87
N GLU A 45 -9.66 9.29 -4.30
CA GLU A 45 -8.35 9.90 -4.12
C GLU A 45 -7.43 9.53 -5.28
N THR A 46 -7.41 8.25 -5.68
CA THR A 46 -6.58 7.77 -6.79
C THR A 46 -7.22 6.61 -7.56
N SER A 47 -6.79 6.41 -8.81
CA SER A 47 -7.07 5.22 -9.62
C SER A 47 -5.83 4.33 -9.80
N GLU A 48 -4.68 4.71 -9.24
CA GLU A 48 -3.43 3.97 -9.36
C GLU A 48 -3.11 3.22 -8.06
N TYR A 49 -2.82 1.94 -8.18
CA TYR A 49 -2.67 1.02 -7.06
C TYR A 49 -1.46 0.11 -7.23
N MET A 50 -0.92 -0.38 -6.11
CA MET A 50 0.11 -1.41 -6.07
C MET A 50 -0.32 -2.51 -5.11
N GLU A 51 -0.35 -3.76 -5.61
CA GLU A 51 -0.62 -4.92 -4.76
C GLU A 51 0.59 -5.26 -3.89
N ILE A 52 0.33 -5.64 -2.63
CA ILE A 52 1.33 -6.19 -1.72
C ILE A 52 1.19 -7.71 -1.75
N HIS A 53 2.26 -8.45 -2.02
CA HIS A 53 2.21 -9.91 -2.00
C HIS A 53 2.42 -10.47 -0.58
N ASP A 54 2.17 -11.76 -0.43
CA ASP A 54 2.36 -12.41 0.86
C ASP A 54 3.83 -12.47 1.22
N LYS A 55 4.10 -12.18 2.50
CA LYS A 55 5.46 -12.14 3.09
C LYS A 55 6.32 -10.98 2.62
N GLU A 56 5.69 -9.88 2.26
CA GLU A 56 6.34 -8.62 1.97
C GLU A 56 6.15 -7.63 3.11
N LEU A 57 7.15 -6.77 3.25
CA LEU A 57 7.08 -5.54 4.03
C LEU A 57 7.12 -4.36 3.06
N VAL A 58 6.30 -3.35 3.31
CA VAL A 58 6.31 -2.10 2.55
C VAL A 58 6.59 -0.94 3.49
N ILE A 59 7.52 -0.07 3.11
CA ILE A 59 7.80 1.19 3.78
C ILE A 59 7.19 2.28 2.90
N VAL A 60 6.22 3.00 3.46
CA VAL A 60 5.42 3.99 2.73
C VAL A 60 5.68 5.35 3.34
N THR A 61 6.05 6.31 2.50
CA THR A 61 6.12 7.73 2.83
C THR A 61 5.19 8.51 1.90
N ALA A 62 5.12 9.82 2.04
CA ALA A 62 4.40 10.66 1.06
C ALA A 62 5.00 10.58 -0.35
N ASP A 63 6.32 10.39 -0.45
CA ASP A 63 7.07 10.51 -1.70
C ASP A 63 7.57 9.17 -2.26
N SER A 64 7.54 8.09 -1.47
CA SER A 64 8.08 6.79 -1.85
C SER A 64 7.28 5.61 -1.31
N VAL A 65 7.37 4.50 -2.04
CA VAL A 65 6.88 3.18 -1.65
C VAL A 65 7.98 2.18 -1.93
N GLU A 66 8.54 1.59 -0.88
CA GLU A 66 9.63 0.63 -0.97
C GLU A 66 9.15 -0.74 -0.49
N VAL A 67 9.36 -1.77 -1.31
CA VAL A 67 8.92 -3.15 -1.01
C VAL A 67 10.15 -4.01 -0.77
N GLN A 68 10.09 -4.85 0.26
CA GLN A 68 11.14 -5.81 0.58
C GLN A 68 10.58 -7.13 1.10
N ASP A 69 11.38 -8.20 0.98
CA ASP A 69 11.11 -9.44 1.71
C ASP A 69 11.49 -9.32 3.20
N TYR A 70 11.25 -10.40 3.96
CA TYR A 70 11.60 -10.45 5.39
C TYR A 70 13.10 -10.52 5.67
N ASP A 71 13.92 -10.81 4.67
CA ASP A 71 15.37 -10.79 4.76
C ASP A 71 15.94 -9.39 4.42
N GLY A 72 15.07 -8.44 4.04
CA GLY A 72 15.43 -7.06 3.69
C GLY A 72 15.89 -6.87 2.26
N ASN A 73 15.67 -7.84 1.37
CA ASN A 73 16.01 -7.67 -0.04
C ASN A 73 14.92 -6.85 -0.73
N PRO A 74 15.29 -5.81 -1.50
CA PRO A 74 14.34 -4.99 -2.23
C PRO A 74 13.64 -5.81 -3.33
N ILE A 75 12.36 -5.52 -3.53
CA ILE A 75 11.50 -6.14 -4.53
C ILE A 75 10.89 -5.03 -5.39
N GLU A 76 10.96 -5.17 -6.71
CA GLU A 76 10.25 -4.28 -7.62
C GLU A 76 8.77 -4.71 -7.74
N ARG A 77 7.87 -3.73 -7.68
CA ARG A 77 6.43 -3.89 -7.85
C ARG A 77 5.93 -2.85 -8.82
N ASP A 78 5.23 -3.31 -9.85
CA ASP A 78 4.54 -2.44 -10.78
C ASP A 78 3.24 -1.94 -10.17
N SER A 79 2.88 -0.70 -10.51
CA SER A 79 1.55 -0.19 -10.28
C SER A 79 0.60 -0.61 -11.41
N TYR A 80 -0.69 -0.49 -11.13
CA TYR A 80 -1.74 -0.65 -12.12
C TYR A 80 -2.83 0.38 -11.91
N THR A 81 -3.49 0.78 -13.00
CA THR A 81 -4.70 1.58 -12.93
C THR A 81 -5.90 0.66 -12.76
N ALA A 82 -6.66 0.83 -11.68
CA ALA A 82 -7.90 0.08 -11.49
C ALA A 82 -9.04 0.78 -12.24
N GLU A 83 -9.75 0.02 -13.09
CA GLU A 83 -11.00 0.47 -13.72
C GLU A 83 -12.15 0.23 -12.75
N LEU A 84 -12.41 1.23 -11.92
CA LEU A 84 -13.41 1.19 -10.86
C LEU A 84 -14.42 2.32 -11.11
N ASP A 85 -15.72 2.04 -11.01
CA ASP A 85 -16.77 3.05 -11.18
C ASP A 85 -17.33 3.48 -9.81
N LEU A 86 -17.52 4.78 -9.61
CA LEU A 86 -18.13 5.33 -8.40
C LEU A 86 -19.59 4.86 -8.21
N SER A 87 -20.24 4.40 -9.28
CA SER A 87 -21.57 3.79 -9.24
C SER A 87 -21.58 2.36 -8.70
N ASP A 88 -20.41 1.72 -8.52
CA ASP A 88 -20.28 0.39 -7.91
C ASP A 88 -20.34 0.40 -6.37
N ILE A 89 -20.43 1.59 -5.75
CA ILE A 89 -20.55 1.81 -4.29
C ILE A 89 -22.01 1.92 -3.85
#